data_AF-A0A822YLI3-F1
#
_entry.id   AF-A0A822YLI3-F1
#
_cell.length_a   1.000
_cell.length_b   1.000
_cell.length_c   1.000
_cell.angle_alpha   90.00
_cell.angle_beta   90.00
_cell.angle_gamma   90.00
#
_symmetry.space_group_name_H-M   'P 1'
#
loop_
_entity.id
_entity.type
_entity.pdbx_description
1 polymer ?
#
loop_
_entity_poly.entity_id
_entity_poly.type
_entity_poly.pdbx_seq_one_letter_code
_entity_poly.pdbx_strand_id
1 'polypeptide(L)'
;MEDYLQLFVDETSFYNRIVLGNLLPENLWKALPHFIQTWIRNYIGGTAVYFISGFLWSFYIYYWKRNVYLPKDAIPSTKAMFLQIVVAMKAMPWYCLLPTLSEYMVENGWTRCFSRISDVGWPLYLLYLAVYLAIVEFGIYWAHRELHDIKPLYKYLHATHHIYNKQNTLSPFAGKFQLSRSFNFHSFVLPYMLVVCLCES
;
A
#
# COMPACT_ATOMS: atom_id res chain seq x y z
N MET A 1 -14.82 -22.74 -13.40
CA MET A 1 -13.66 -22.16 -12.68
C MET A 1 -13.09 -21.01 -13.50
N GLU A 2 -12.80 -21.23 -14.78
CA GLU A 2 -12.39 -20.18 -15.73
C GLU A 2 -13.36 -18.98 -15.76
N ASP A 3 -14.67 -19.22 -15.86
CA ASP A 3 -15.69 -18.15 -15.82
C ASP A 3 -15.68 -17.32 -14.53
N TYR A 4 -15.25 -17.91 -13.40
CA TYR A 4 -15.17 -17.20 -12.12
C TYR A 4 -13.87 -16.39 -12.01
N LEU A 5 -12.76 -16.91 -12.51
CA LEU A 5 -11.48 -16.19 -12.57
C LEU A 5 -11.58 -14.97 -13.50
N GLN A 6 -12.36 -15.07 -14.57
CA GLN A 6 -12.61 -13.97 -15.50
C GLN A 6 -13.22 -12.75 -14.80
N LEU A 7 -14.00 -12.92 -13.73
CA LEU A 7 -14.55 -11.80 -12.95
C LEU A 7 -13.45 -10.91 -12.39
N PHE A 8 -12.35 -11.49 -11.89
CA PHE A 8 -11.21 -10.74 -11.35
C PHE A 8 -10.44 -10.03 -12.47
N VAL A 9 -10.21 -10.71 -13.59
CA VAL A 9 -9.53 -10.11 -14.76
C VAL A 9 -10.33 -8.93 -15.32
N ASP A 10 -11.66 -9.08 -15.41
CA ASP A 10 -12.55 -8.03 -15.92
C ASP A 10 -12.57 -6.81 -14.99
N GLU A 11 -12.57 -7.05 -13.67
CA GLU A 11 -12.52 -6.01 -12.65
C GLU A 11 -11.18 -5.25 -12.67
N THR A 12 -10.04 -5.95 -12.66
CA THR A 12 -8.72 -5.30 -12.72
C THR A 12 -8.52 -4.56 -14.05
N SER A 13 -9.00 -5.13 -15.16
CA SER A 13 -9.01 -4.48 -16.48
C SER A 13 -9.89 -3.23 -16.48
N PHE A 14 -11.03 -3.26 -15.81
CA PHE A 14 -11.89 -2.10 -15.62
C PHE A 14 -11.18 -0.98 -14.86
N TYR A 15 -10.53 -1.29 -13.73
CA TYR A 15 -9.75 -0.30 -12.99
C TYR A 15 -8.54 0.22 -13.77
N ASN A 16 -7.85 -0.64 -14.51
CA ASN A 16 -6.76 -0.23 -15.41
C ASN A 16 -7.26 0.79 -16.44
N ARG A 17 -8.41 0.54 -17.07
CA ARG A 17 -9.03 1.48 -18.03
C ARG A 17 -9.41 2.81 -17.37
N ILE A 18 -10.00 2.79 -16.18
CA ILE A 18 -10.37 4.02 -15.46
C ILE A 18 -9.12 4.86 -15.18
N VAL A 19 -8.08 4.28 -14.57
CA VAL A 19 -6.93 5.06 -14.13
C VAL A 19 -6.03 5.42 -15.31
N LEU A 20 -5.62 4.43 -16.11
CA LEU A 20 -4.67 4.64 -17.19
C LEU A 20 -5.32 5.37 -18.37
N GLY A 21 -6.58 5.06 -18.70
CA GLY A 21 -7.29 5.72 -19.79
C GLY A 21 -7.56 7.20 -19.57
N ASN A 22 -7.73 7.63 -18.30
CA ASN A 22 -7.91 9.04 -17.98
C ASN A 22 -6.60 9.81 -17.79
N LEU A 23 -5.48 9.14 -17.51
CA LEU A 23 -4.22 9.79 -17.13
C LEU A 23 -3.10 9.61 -18.16
N LEU A 24 -3.17 8.60 -19.03
CA LEU A 24 -2.15 8.27 -20.01
C LEU A 24 -2.74 8.16 -21.42
N PRO A 25 -2.05 8.70 -22.45
CA PRO A 25 -2.38 8.45 -23.85
C PRO A 25 -2.49 6.95 -24.17
N GLU A 26 -3.51 6.57 -24.94
CA GLU A 26 -3.82 5.15 -25.19
C GLU A 26 -2.67 4.33 -25.77
N ASN A 27 -1.85 4.95 -26.63
CA ASN A 27 -0.70 4.33 -27.26
C ASN A 27 0.41 3.93 -26.28
N LEU A 28 0.45 4.52 -25.08
CA LEU A 28 1.48 4.24 -24.08
C LEU A 28 1.17 3.02 -23.22
N TRP A 29 -0.12 2.74 -22.96
CA TRP A 29 -0.50 1.72 -21.98
C TRP A 29 -1.25 0.53 -22.57
N LYS A 30 -2.03 0.69 -23.66
CA LYS A 30 -2.80 -0.43 -24.23
C LYS A 30 -1.92 -1.55 -24.78
N ALA A 31 -0.71 -1.23 -25.25
CA ALA A 31 0.25 -2.21 -25.77
C ALA A 31 1.03 -2.95 -24.67
N LEU A 32 0.92 -2.51 -23.41
CA LEU A 32 1.65 -3.12 -22.31
C LEU A 32 0.97 -4.42 -21.85
N PRO A 33 1.73 -5.42 -21.36
CA PRO A 33 1.15 -6.59 -20.70
C PRO A 33 0.24 -6.21 -19.54
N HIS A 34 -0.83 -6.97 -19.32
CA HIS A 34 -1.81 -6.71 -18.26
C HIS A 34 -1.17 -6.51 -16.88
N PHE A 35 -0.19 -7.36 -16.52
CA PHE A 35 0.58 -7.21 -15.28
C PHE A 35 1.24 -5.84 -15.15
N ILE A 36 1.83 -5.32 -16.23
CA ILE A 36 2.48 -4.00 -16.23
C ILE A 36 1.44 -2.89 -16.15
N GLN A 37 0.29 -3.02 -16.82
CA GLN A 37 -0.81 -2.07 -16.68
C GLN A 37 -1.28 -1.99 -15.23
N THR A 38 -1.53 -3.14 -14.59
CA THR A 38 -1.92 -3.26 -13.18
C THR A 38 -0.86 -2.65 -12.26
N TRP A 39 0.42 -2.87 -12.53
CA TRP A 39 1.51 -2.26 -11.75
C TRP A 39 1.54 -0.73 -11.87
N ILE A 40 1.39 -0.19 -13.08
CA ILE A 40 1.33 1.25 -13.31
C ILE A 40 0.09 1.85 -12.63
N ARG A 41 -1.06 1.18 -12.73
CA ARG A 41 -2.30 1.58 -12.03
C ARG A 41 -2.07 1.65 -10.52
N ASN A 42 -1.48 0.60 -9.94
CA ASN A 42 -1.15 0.53 -8.51
C ASN A 42 -0.12 1.58 -8.10
N TYR A 43 0.85 1.91 -8.96
CA TYR A 43 1.82 2.95 -8.70
C TYR A 43 1.20 4.35 -8.69
N ILE A 44 0.34 4.66 -9.68
CA ILE A 44 -0.37 5.93 -9.76
C ILE A 44 -1.32 6.09 -8.58
N GLY A 45 -2.15 5.08 -8.31
CA GLY A 45 -3.04 5.06 -7.14
C GLY A 45 -2.24 5.22 -5.85
N GLY A 46 -1.20 4.38 -5.68
CA GLY A 46 -0.19 4.39 -4.62
C GLY A 46 0.28 5.79 -4.25
N THR A 47 0.79 6.45 -5.29
CA THR A 47 1.35 7.79 -5.22
C THR A 47 0.28 8.84 -4.92
N ALA A 48 -0.90 8.74 -5.51
CA ALA A 48 -2.00 9.67 -5.29
C ALA A 48 -2.47 9.65 -3.83
N VAL A 49 -2.74 8.48 -3.25
CA VAL A 49 -3.13 8.40 -1.83
C VAL A 49 -1.99 8.88 -0.94
N TYR A 50 -0.73 8.51 -1.23
CA TYR A 50 0.43 8.98 -0.47
C TYR A 50 0.47 10.51 -0.38
N PHE A 51 0.40 11.20 -1.51
CA PHE A 51 0.46 12.67 -1.53
C PHE A 51 -0.81 13.33 -1.00
N ILE A 52 -2.00 12.85 -1.36
CA ILE A 52 -3.27 13.43 -0.89
C ILE A 52 -3.37 13.28 0.63
N SER A 53 -3.17 12.08 1.17
CA SER A 53 -3.24 11.87 2.62
C SER A 53 -2.11 12.58 3.35
N GLY A 54 -0.89 12.62 2.80
CA GLY A 54 0.25 13.33 3.38
C GLY A 54 0.02 14.84 3.42
N PHE A 55 -0.57 15.40 2.36
CA PHE A 55 -0.97 16.80 2.31
C PHE A 55 -2.07 17.12 3.31
N LEU A 56 -3.17 16.35 3.32
CA LEU A 56 -4.29 16.57 4.24
C LEU A 56 -3.86 16.51 5.70
N TRP A 57 -3.03 15.52 6.07
CA TRP A 57 -2.48 15.41 7.41
C TRP A 57 -1.52 16.56 7.75
N SER A 58 -0.66 16.96 6.81
CA SER A 58 0.26 18.08 7.01
C SER A 58 -0.51 19.39 7.21
N PHE A 59 -1.56 19.61 6.42
CA PHE A 59 -2.45 20.77 6.56
C PHE A 59 -3.16 20.75 7.91
N TYR A 60 -3.74 19.61 8.30
CA TYR A 60 -4.46 19.49 9.58
C TYR A 60 -3.54 19.72 10.79
N ILE A 61 -2.38 19.07 10.84
CA ILE A 61 -1.46 19.17 11.97
C ILE A 61 -0.76 20.53 12.00
N TYR A 62 -0.14 20.96 10.90
CA TYR A 62 0.77 22.11 10.92
C TYR A 62 0.06 23.45 10.75
N TYR A 63 -1.11 23.47 10.09
CA TYR A 63 -1.86 24.70 9.83
C TYR A 63 -3.10 24.83 10.71
N TRP A 64 -3.96 23.81 10.78
CA TRP A 64 -5.23 23.92 11.51
C TRP A 64 -5.10 23.72 13.02
N LYS A 65 -4.47 22.63 13.48
CA LYS A 65 -4.37 22.24 14.90
C LYS A 65 -2.95 22.33 15.46
N ARG A 66 -2.18 23.30 14.97
CA ARG A 66 -0.77 23.50 15.31
C ARG A 66 -0.47 23.48 16.82
N ASN A 67 -1.30 24.16 17.61
CA ASN A 67 -1.05 24.34 19.06
C ASN A 67 -1.53 23.17 19.92
N VAL A 68 -2.19 22.15 19.34
CA VAL A 68 -2.77 21.02 20.09
C VAL A 68 -1.83 19.82 20.10
N TYR A 69 -1.18 19.54 18.97
CA TYR A 69 -0.47 18.28 18.76
C TYR A 69 1.06 18.41 18.79
N LEU A 70 1.62 19.62 18.64
CA LEU A 70 3.07 19.79 18.52
C LEU A 70 3.60 20.98 19.34
N PRO A 71 4.71 20.80 20.09
CA PRO A 71 5.51 21.91 20.58
C PRO A 71 6.03 22.76 19.40
N LYS A 72 6.27 24.06 19.62
CA LYS A 72 6.69 25.01 18.56
C LYS A 72 7.97 24.57 17.83
N ASP A 73 8.83 23.81 18.49
CA ASP A 73 10.14 23.38 17.98
C ASP A 73 10.12 21.97 17.36
N ALA A 74 8.94 21.34 17.27
CA ALA A 74 8.78 19.98 16.77
C ALA A 74 8.37 19.90 15.28
N ILE A 75 8.28 21.03 14.57
CA ILE A 75 7.93 21.04 13.16
C ILE A 75 9.17 20.67 12.33
N PRO A 76 9.11 19.60 11.52
CA PRO A 76 10.23 19.22 10.66
C PRO A 76 10.49 20.29 9.60
N SER A 77 11.76 20.54 9.29
CA SER A 77 12.13 21.48 8.23
C SER A 77 11.66 20.99 6.86
N THR A 78 11.42 21.91 5.92
CA THR A 78 11.05 21.58 4.53
C THR A 78 12.05 20.64 3.86
N LYS A 79 13.34 20.81 4.18
CA LYS A 79 14.41 19.91 3.70
C LYS A 79 14.25 18.49 4.23
N ALA A 80 13.88 18.33 5.51
CA ALA A 80 13.64 17.01 6.11
C ALA A 80 12.40 16.34 5.49
N MET A 81 11.30 17.08 5.29
CA MET A 81 10.10 16.55 4.63
C MET A 81 10.38 16.14 3.18
N PHE A 82 11.10 16.97 2.41
CA PHE A 82 11.47 16.63 1.04
C PHE A 82 12.31 15.35 0.97
N LEU A 83 13.29 15.21 1.87
CA LEU A 83 14.13 14.02 1.93
C LEU A 83 13.32 12.76 2.27
N GLN A 84 12.31 12.88 3.15
CA GLN A 84 11.39 11.78 3.46
C GLN A 84 10.54 11.39 2.24
N ILE A 85 10.02 12.36 1.49
CA ILE A 85 9.30 12.12 0.23
C ILE A 85 10.21 11.39 -0.77
N VAL A 86 11.45 11.85 -0.97
CA VAL A 86 12.39 11.21 -1.90
C VAL A 86 12.66 9.76 -1.51
N VAL A 87 12.87 9.48 -0.22
CA VAL A 87 13.09 8.12 0.28
C VAL A 87 11.85 7.25 0.07
N ALA A 88 10.65 7.77 0.38
CA ALA A 88 9.39 7.05 0.18
C ALA A 88 9.14 6.75 -1.30
N MET A 89 9.36 7.73 -2.18
CA MET A 89 9.15 7.58 -3.63
C MET A 89 10.13 6.61 -4.27
N LYS A 90 11.34 6.44 -3.73
CA LYS A 90 12.28 5.38 -4.16
C LYS A 90 11.78 3.97 -3.81
N ALA A 91 11.06 3.84 -2.70
CA ALA A 91 10.50 2.57 -2.26
C ALA A 91 9.13 2.26 -2.92
N MET A 92 8.39 3.30 -3.32
CA MET A 92 7.03 3.19 -3.85
C MET A 92 6.85 2.15 -4.98
N PRO A 93 7.73 2.06 -5.99
CA PRO A 93 7.59 1.06 -7.06
C PRO A 93 7.57 -0.38 -6.54
N TRP A 94 8.37 -0.67 -5.51
CA TRP A 94 8.46 -1.98 -4.86
C TRP A 94 7.25 -2.25 -3.98
N TYR A 95 6.77 -1.23 -3.27
CA TYR A 95 5.54 -1.35 -2.46
C TYR A 95 4.31 -1.63 -3.33
N CYS A 96 4.20 -0.98 -4.48
CA CYS A 96 3.11 -1.21 -5.43
C CYS A 96 3.24 -2.53 -6.18
N LEU A 97 4.39 -3.19 -6.16
CA LEU A 97 4.56 -4.52 -6.74
C LEU A 97 3.84 -5.61 -5.93
N LEU A 98 3.74 -5.46 -4.60
CA LEU A 98 3.03 -6.42 -3.74
C LEU A 98 1.54 -6.58 -4.10
N PRO A 99 0.71 -5.52 -4.17
CA PRO A 99 -0.68 -5.67 -4.61
C PRO A 99 -0.78 -6.16 -6.05
N THR A 100 0.14 -5.76 -6.92
CA THR A 100 0.20 -6.25 -8.32
C THR A 100 0.42 -7.76 -8.39
N LEU A 101 1.36 -8.29 -7.60
CA LEU A 101 1.60 -9.72 -7.53
C LEU A 101 0.41 -10.44 -6.92
N SER A 102 -0.22 -9.87 -5.89
CA SER A 102 -1.42 -10.42 -5.29
C SER A 102 -2.56 -10.56 -6.32
N GLU A 103 -2.81 -9.51 -7.11
CA GLU A 103 -3.80 -9.55 -8.18
C GLU A 103 -3.46 -10.59 -9.24
N TYR A 104 -2.20 -10.67 -9.66
CA TYR A 104 -1.75 -11.70 -10.59
C TYR A 104 -2.00 -13.11 -10.05
N MET A 105 -1.72 -13.36 -8.77
CA MET A 105 -1.98 -14.66 -8.12
C MET A 105 -3.47 -14.98 -8.10
N VAL A 106 -4.32 -13.99 -7.83
CA VAL A 106 -5.79 -14.13 -7.85
C VAL A 106 -6.29 -14.47 -9.26
N GLU A 107 -5.86 -13.72 -10.26
CA GLU A 107 -6.26 -13.92 -11.67
C GLU A 107 -5.84 -15.28 -12.21
N ASN A 108 -4.71 -15.82 -11.74
CA ASN A 108 -4.22 -17.15 -12.13
C ASN A 108 -4.79 -18.29 -11.25
N GLY A 109 -5.67 -17.99 -10.28
CA GLY A 109 -6.28 -19.00 -9.41
C GLY A 109 -5.31 -19.64 -8.41
N TRP A 110 -4.18 -18.99 -8.10
CA TRP A 110 -3.22 -19.49 -7.10
C TRP A 110 -3.73 -19.34 -5.67
N THR A 111 -4.79 -18.54 -5.48
CA THR A 111 -5.40 -18.24 -4.19
C THR A 111 -6.92 -18.36 -4.28
N ARG A 112 -7.55 -18.80 -3.19
CA ARG A 112 -9.01 -18.84 -3.11
C ARG A 112 -9.52 -17.46 -2.70
N CYS A 113 -10.07 -16.74 -3.67
CA CYS A 113 -10.63 -15.40 -3.49
C CYS A 113 -12.12 -15.42 -3.82
N PHE A 114 -12.87 -14.54 -3.17
CA PHE A 114 -14.30 -14.38 -3.42
C PHE A 114 -14.54 -13.00 -4.02
N SER A 115 -15.24 -12.95 -5.16
CA SER A 115 -15.53 -11.68 -5.84
C SER A 115 -16.61 -10.86 -5.14
N ARG A 116 -17.44 -11.51 -4.31
CA ARG A 116 -18.58 -10.87 -3.63
C ARG A 116 -18.71 -11.35 -2.20
N ILE A 117 -19.14 -10.45 -1.31
CA ILE A 117 -19.47 -10.81 0.09
C ILE A 117 -20.60 -11.83 0.13
N SER A 118 -21.54 -11.79 -0.83
CA SER A 118 -22.64 -12.75 -0.94
C SER A 118 -22.18 -14.21 -1.10
N ASP A 119 -20.97 -14.44 -1.58
CA ASP A 119 -20.44 -15.78 -1.84
C ASP A 119 -20.02 -16.49 -0.54
N VAL A 120 -19.79 -15.73 0.54
CA VAL A 120 -19.37 -16.23 1.87
C VAL A 120 -20.30 -15.82 3.01
N GLY A 121 -21.07 -14.74 2.83
CA GLY A 121 -21.91 -14.14 3.86
C GLY A 121 -21.13 -13.26 4.84
N TRP A 122 -21.83 -12.30 5.45
CA TRP A 122 -21.25 -11.32 6.38
C TRP A 122 -20.47 -11.93 7.56
N PRO A 123 -20.95 -12.98 8.25
CA PRO A 123 -20.21 -13.53 9.40
C PRO A 123 -18.83 -14.09 9.00
N LEU A 124 -18.77 -14.86 7.90
CA LEU A 124 -17.51 -15.41 7.41
C LEU A 124 -16.61 -14.33 6.81
N TYR A 125 -17.17 -13.34 6.13
CA TYR A 125 -16.42 -12.17 5.68
C TYR A 125 -15.72 -11.46 6.85
N LEU A 126 -16.43 -11.19 7.95
CA LEU A 126 -15.84 -10.55 9.14
C LEU A 126 -14.77 -11.43 9.80
N LEU A 127 -14.97 -12.75 9.83
CA LEU A 127 -13.96 -13.69 10.33
C LEU A 127 -12.71 -13.68 9.46
N TYR A 128 -12.86 -13.80 8.13
CA TYR A 128 -11.75 -13.76 7.19
C TYR A 128 -11.00 -12.44 7.25
N LEU A 129 -11.72 -11.32 7.38
CA LEU A 129 -11.14 -10.01 7.63
C LEU A 129 -10.30 -10.02 8.91
N ALA A 130 -10.83 -10.51 10.03
CA ALA A 130 -10.09 -10.56 11.30
C ALA A 130 -8.84 -11.45 11.21
N VAL A 131 -8.94 -12.62 10.57
CA VAL A 131 -7.81 -13.53 10.33
C VAL A 131 -6.77 -12.87 9.44
N TYR A 132 -7.19 -12.21 8.35
CA TYR A 132 -6.30 -11.47 7.47
C TYR A 132 -5.52 -10.39 8.25
N LEU A 133 -6.21 -9.58 9.06
CA LEU A 133 -5.57 -8.55 9.87
C LEU A 133 -4.53 -9.13 10.84
N ALA A 134 -4.86 -10.26 11.48
CA ALA A 134 -3.94 -10.94 12.38
C ALA A 134 -2.69 -11.46 11.64
N ILE A 135 -2.86 -12.07 10.46
CA ILE A 135 -1.76 -12.57 9.64
C ILE A 135 -0.87 -11.43 9.15
N VAL A 136 -1.47 -10.32 8.67
CA VAL A 136 -0.73 -9.15 8.20
C VAL A 136 0.08 -8.53 9.34
N GLU A 137 -0.52 -8.33 10.51
CA GLU A 137 0.17 -7.77 11.66
C GLU A 137 1.34 -8.67 12.10
N PHE A 138 1.10 -9.98 12.17
CA PHE A 138 2.13 -10.95 12.48
C PHE A 138 3.27 -10.95 11.43
N GLY A 139 2.92 -10.91 10.14
CA GLY A 139 3.88 -10.86 9.04
C GLY A 139 4.72 -9.59 9.06
N ILE A 140 4.10 -8.42 9.30
CA ILE A 140 4.80 -7.15 9.46
C ILE A 140 5.76 -7.20 10.64
N TYR A 141 5.34 -7.75 11.78
CA TYR A 141 6.20 -7.91 12.95
C TYR A 141 7.46 -8.71 12.64
N TRP A 142 7.32 -9.89 12.02
CA TRP A 142 8.47 -10.72 11.67
C TRP A 142 9.34 -10.08 10.59
N ALA A 143 8.75 -9.52 9.53
CA ALA A 143 9.51 -8.81 8.51
C ALA A 143 10.31 -7.64 9.10
N HIS A 144 9.72 -6.88 10.03
CA HIS A 144 10.41 -5.80 10.73
C HIS A 144 11.54 -6.32 11.62
N ARG A 145 11.33 -7.46 12.28
CA ARG A 145 12.36 -8.12 13.09
C ARG A 145 13.53 -8.62 12.24
N GLU A 146 13.26 -9.29 11.13
CA GLU A 146 14.29 -9.76 10.19
C GLU A 146 15.11 -8.61 9.60
N LEU A 147 14.47 -7.46 9.34
CA LEU A 147 15.15 -6.21 8.94
C LEU A 147 16.15 -5.70 10.00
N HIS A 148 15.96 -6.07 11.27
CA HIS A 148 16.90 -5.78 12.34
C HIS A 148 17.97 -6.86 12.51
N ASP A 149 17.61 -8.12 12.34
CA ASP A 149 18.50 -9.26 12.60
C ASP A 149 19.50 -9.49 11.44
N ILE A 150 19.11 -9.21 10.19
CA ILE A 150 19.94 -9.42 9.00
C ILE A 150 20.73 -8.14 8.65
N LYS A 151 22.06 -8.17 8.86
CA LYS A 151 22.95 -6.99 8.69
C LYS A 151 22.84 -6.25 7.35
N PRO A 152 22.81 -6.92 6.17
CA PRO A 152 22.60 -6.22 4.90
C PRO A 152 21.23 -5.53 4.80
N LEU A 153 20.15 -6.20 5.24
CA LEU A 153 18.80 -5.63 5.22
C LEU A 153 18.72 -4.41 6.15
N TYR A 154 19.34 -4.52 7.32
CA TYR A 154 19.46 -3.38 8.22
C TYR A 154 20.18 -2.21 7.55
N LYS A 155 21.37 -2.44 6.97
CA LYS A 155 22.20 -1.38 6.40
C LYS A 155 21.54 -0.67 5.22
N TYR A 156 20.93 -1.42 4.30
CA TYR A 156 20.44 -0.86 3.03
C TYR A 156 18.96 -0.46 3.04
N LEU A 157 18.13 -1.14 3.84
CA LEU A 157 16.69 -0.92 3.85
C LEU A 157 16.20 -0.27 5.15
N HIS A 158 16.74 -0.69 6.30
CA HIS A 158 16.17 -0.30 7.60
C HIS A 158 16.87 0.90 8.29
N ALA A 159 18.16 1.09 8.08
CA ALA A 159 18.93 2.15 8.74
C ALA A 159 18.41 3.53 8.37
N THR A 160 18.08 3.74 7.09
CA THR A 160 17.47 4.96 6.56
C THR A 160 16.17 5.31 7.28
N HIS A 161 15.38 4.30 7.66
CA HIS A 161 14.13 4.48 8.40
C HIS A 161 14.34 4.93 9.86
N HIS A 162 15.43 4.53 10.51
CA HIS A 162 15.79 4.98 11.86
C HIS A 162 16.38 6.40 11.88
N ILE A 163 17.07 6.82 10.82
CA ILE A 163 17.64 8.17 10.69
C ILE A 163 16.54 9.25 10.77
N TYR A 164 15.33 8.96 10.27
CA TYR A 164 14.18 9.89 10.29
C TYR A 164 13.23 9.70 11.48
N ASN A 165 13.61 8.90 12.49
CA ASN A 165 12.79 8.66 13.69
C ASN A 165 13.15 9.58 14.87
N LYS A 166 13.84 10.69 14.64
CA LYS A 166 14.08 11.67 15.70
C LYS A 166 12.79 12.48 15.89
N GLN A 167 12.43 12.78 17.14
CA GLN A 167 11.17 13.46 17.51
C GLN A 167 10.94 14.76 16.72
N ASN A 168 12.01 15.44 16.36
CA ASN A 168 12.04 16.71 15.63
C ASN A 168 12.09 16.58 14.10
N THR A 169 12.09 15.35 13.56
CA THR A 169 12.07 15.11 12.10
C THR A 169 10.83 14.35 11.64
N LEU A 170 9.93 13.93 12.54
CA LEU A 170 8.69 13.24 12.18
C LEU A 170 7.72 14.15 11.41
N SER A 171 7.48 13.81 10.15
CA SER A 171 6.42 14.41 9.33
C SER A 171 5.43 13.35 8.86
N PRO A 172 4.22 13.73 8.42
CA PRO A 172 3.28 12.82 7.80
C PRO A 172 3.90 11.99 6.68
N PHE A 173 4.83 12.57 5.91
CA PHE A 173 5.54 11.92 4.79
C PHE A 173 6.61 10.92 5.23
N ALA A 174 6.96 10.85 6.52
CA ALA A 174 7.90 9.86 7.02
C ALA A 174 7.28 8.46 6.94
N GLY A 175 8.05 7.47 6.48
CA GLY A 175 7.57 6.08 6.32
C GLY A 175 7.00 5.45 7.59
N LYS A 176 7.38 5.93 8.78
CA LYS A 176 6.79 5.50 10.07
C LYS A 176 5.34 5.95 10.28
N PHE A 177 4.91 7.04 9.64
CA PHE A 177 3.57 7.58 9.81
C PHE A 177 2.67 7.19 8.65
N GLN A 178 3.19 7.25 7.42
CA GLN A 178 2.38 6.99 6.23
C GLN A 178 2.30 5.51 5.84
N LEU A 179 3.33 4.73 6.13
CA LEU A 179 3.50 3.36 5.60
C LEU A 179 3.29 2.25 6.64
N SER A 180 3.56 2.50 7.93
CA SER A 180 3.44 1.49 8.99
C SER A 180 2.23 1.65 9.92
N ARG A 181 1.45 2.73 9.81
CA ARG A 181 0.16 2.82 10.49
C ARG A 181 -0.94 2.44 9.52
N SER A 182 -1.51 1.26 9.77
CA SER A 182 -2.64 0.53 9.18
C SER A 182 -3.54 1.26 8.17
N PHE A 183 -3.82 2.56 8.32
CA PHE A 183 -4.79 3.28 7.51
C PHE A 183 -4.50 3.29 5.98
N ASN A 184 -3.24 3.37 5.54
CA ASN A 184 -2.92 3.37 4.09
C ASN A 184 -2.71 1.98 3.50
N PHE A 185 -2.10 1.04 4.23
CA PHE A 185 -2.02 -0.35 3.77
C PHE A 185 -3.43 -0.93 3.59
N HIS A 186 -4.36 -0.58 4.48
CA HIS A 186 -5.75 -1.00 4.37
C HIS A 186 -6.44 -0.27 3.23
N SER A 187 -6.25 1.03 3.00
CA SER A 187 -6.92 1.73 1.88
C SER A 187 -6.51 1.20 0.49
N PHE A 188 -5.29 0.67 0.34
CA PHE A 188 -4.83 0.04 -0.90
C PHE A 188 -5.20 -1.42 -1.05
N VAL A 189 -5.33 -2.14 0.06
CA VAL A 189 -5.67 -3.57 0.05
C VAL A 189 -7.16 -3.80 0.30
N LEU A 190 -7.93 -2.80 0.75
CA LEU A 190 -9.37 -2.88 1.01
C LEU A 190 -10.21 -3.29 -0.20
N PRO A 191 -9.90 -2.86 -1.43
CA PRO A 191 -10.58 -3.39 -2.62
C PRO A 191 -10.23 -4.86 -2.89
N TYR A 192 -9.10 -5.35 -2.37
CA TYR A 192 -8.58 -6.71 -2.56
C TYR A 192 -8.62 -7.55 -1.27
N MET A 193 -9.37 -7.11 -0.26
CA MET A 193 -9.56 -7.76 1.04
C MET A 193 -10.39 -9.03 0.87
N LEU A 194 -9.81 -10.04 0.22
CA LEU A 194 -10.20 -11.45 0.24
C LEU A 194 -9.02 -12.29 -0.27
N VAL A 195 -7.84 -12.11 0.32
CA VAL A 195 -6.72 -13.08 0.20
C VAL A 195 -6.65 -13.87 1.50
N VAL A 196 -7.50 -14.90 1.59
CA VAL A 196 -7.25 -16.02 2.50
C VAL A 196 -6.62 -17.11 1.64
N CYS A 197 -5.29 -17.15 1.61
CA CYS A 197 -4.54 -18.30 1.12
C CYS A 197 -4.77 -19.46 2.10
N LEU A 198 -5.76 -20.30 1.83
CA LEU A 198 -5.72 -21.68 2.27
C LEU A 198 -5.42 -22.52 1.03
N CYS A 199 -4.16 -22.93 0.89
CA CYS A 199 -3.78 -24.03 0.01
C CYS A 199 -4.47 -25.29 0.54
N GLU A 200 -5.52 -25.74 -0.12
CA GLU A 200 -5.83 -27.16 -0.18
C GLU A 200 -5.71 -27.56 -1.65
N SER A 201 -4.70 -28.39 -1.91
CA SER A 201 -4.48 -29.14 -3.15
C SER A 201 -5.62 -30.13 -3.40
#